data_AF-A0A3S1LHN1-F1
#
_entry.id   AF-A0A3S1LHN1-F1
#
_cell.length_a   1.000
_cell.length_b   1.000
_cell.length_c   1.000
_cell.angle_alpha   90.00
_cell.angle_beta   90.00
_cell.angle_gamma   90.00
#
_symmetry.space_group_name_H-M   'P 1'
#
loop_
_entity.id
_entity.type
_entity.pdbx_description
1 polymer ?
#
loop_
_entity_poly.entity_id
_entity_poly.type
_entity_poly.pdbx_seq_one_letter_code
_entity_poly.pdbx_strand_id
1 'polypeptide(L)'
;MKRSAINDIIREADAFIRSFGYIMPPFAYWSPQEAKARQADSSAVFSSRLGWDITDYGQEKFKELGLFLFTVRNGRYEDMKKGMG
;
A
#
# COMPACT_ATOMS: atom_id res chain seq x y z
N MET A 1 8.95 9.49 9.48
CA MET A 1 9.51 8.15 9.80
C MET A 1 10.76 7.82 8.96
N LYS A 2 11.76 7.12 9.53
CA LYS A 2 12.93 6.63 8.78
C LYS A 2 12.55 5.51 7.81
N ARG A 3 13.18 5.44 6.64
CA ARG A 3 12.94 4.37 5.65
C ARG A 3 13.21 2.96 6.19
N SER A 4 14.22 2.80 7.04
CA SER A 4 14.50 1.52 7.70
C SER A 4 13.30 1.04 8.54
N ALA A 5 12.75 1.91 9.38
CA ALA A 5 11.57 1.60 10.19
C ALA A 5 10.35 1.26 9.33
N ILE A 6 10.13 2.00 8.23
CA ILE A 6 9.05 1.69 7.28
C ILE A 6 9.23 0.29 6.67
N ASN A 7 10.46 -0.06 6.27
CA ASN A 7 10.75 -1.37 5.70
C ASN A 7 10.52 -2.51 6.72
N ASP A 8 10.86 -2.28 7.99
CA ASP A 8 10.61 -3.23 9.08
C ASP A 8 9.10 -3.44 9.29
N ILE A 9 8.33 -2.34 9.35
CA ILE A 9 6.86 -2.37 9.44
C ILE A 9 6.24 -3.13 8.26
N ILE A 10 6.70 -2.90 7.02
CA ILE A 10 6.18 -3.62 5.84
C ILE A 10 6.40 -5.12 5.97
N ARG A 11 7.58 -5.57 6.42
CA ARG A 11 7.89 -7.00 6.57
C ARG A 11 7.03 -7.64 7.67
N GLU A 12 6.87 -6.96 8.80
CA GLU A 12 6.02 -7.43 9.90
C GLU A 12 4.54 -7.46 9.48
N ALA A 13 4.05 -6.44 8.78
CA ALA A 13 2.69 -6.35 8.27
C ALA A 13 2.39 -7.42 7.21
N ASP A 14 3.32 -7.68 6.27
CA ASP A 14 3.18 -8.77 5.29
C ASP A 14 3.02 -10.13 5.98
N ALA A 15 3.91 -10.43 6.92
CA ALA A 15 3.87 -11.67 7.68
C ALA A 15 2.56 -11.79 8.49
N PHE A 16 2.14 -10.71 9.14
CA PHE A 16 0.89 -10.65 9.89
C PHE A 16 -0.32 -10.92 8.99
N ILE A 17 -0.46 -10.22 7.86
CA ILE A 17 -1.58 -10.41 6.92
C ILE A 17 -1.62 -11.85 6.40
N ARG A 18 -0.47 -12.39 5.99
CA ARG A 18 -0.35 -13.76 5.47
C ARG A 18 -0.61 -14.82 6.52
N SER A 19 -0.38 -14.53 7.81
CA SER A 19 -0.70 -15.46 8.90
C SER A 19 -2.20 -15.80 8.99
N PHE A 20 -3.08 -14.92 8.46
CA PHE A 20 -4.52 -15.18 8.35
C PHE A 20 -4.92 -15.92 7.05
N GLY A 21 -3.95 -16.42 6.29
CA GLY A 21 -4.18 -17.13 5.02
C GLY A 21 -4.47 -16.21 3.82
N TYR A 22 -4.31 -14.89 3.98
CA TYR A 22 -4.49 -13.95 2.88
C TYR A 22 -3.31 -14.02 1.90
N ILE A 23 -3.63 -14.10 0.61
CA ILE A 23 -2.63 -14.09 -0.47
C ILE A 23 -2.48 -12.67 -0.98
N MET A 24 -1.32 -12.09 -0.70
CA MET A 24 -0.99 -10.75 -1.18
C MET A 24 -0.88 -10.73 -2.71
N PRO A 25 -1.38 -9.67 -3.38
CA PRO A 25 -1.24 -9.54 -4.82
C PRO A 25 0.24 -9.33 -5.20
N PRO A 26 0.68 -9.75 -6.41
CA PRO A 26 2.09 -9.69 -6.79
C PRO A 26 2.72 -8.29 -6.70
N PHE A 27 1.94 -7.23 -6.92
CA PHE A 27 2.43 -5.86 -6.86
C PHE A 27 2.79 -5.38 -5.45
N ALA A 28 2.42 -6.13 -4.40
CA ALA A 28 2.82 -5.85 -3.03
C ALA A 28 4.34 -5.94 -2.80
N TYR A 29 5.05 -6.62 -3.70
CA TYR A 29 6.46 -6.98 -3.55
C TYR A 29 7.38 -6.32 -4.58
N TRP A 30 6.88 -5.40 -5.40
CA TRP A 30 7.72 -4.71 -6.37
C TRP A 30 8.80 -3.88 -5.67
N SER A 31 10.03 -4.05 -6.12
CA SER A 31 11.11 -3.10 -5.83
C SER A 31 10.79 -1.73 -6.44
N PRO A 32 11.40 -0.64 -5.96
CA PRO A 32 11.25 0.69 -6.56
C PRO A 32 11.57 0.71 -8.07
N GLN A 33 12.55 -0.09 -8.50
CA GLN A 33 12.95 -0.22 -9.89
C GLN A 33 11.86 -0.91 -10.72
N GLU A 34 11.30 -2.02 -10.23
CA GLU A 34 10.20 -2.73 -10.89
C GLU A 34 8.94 -1.87 -10.96
N ALA A 35 8.59 -1.17 -9.87
CA ALA A 35 7.46 -0.26 -9.85
C ALA A 35 7.60 0.83 -10.92
N LYS A 36 8.80 1.41 -11.06
CA LYS A 36 9.09 2.40 -12.12
C LYS A 36 8.98 1.79 -13.53
N ALA A 37 9.51 0.59 -13.73
CA ALA A 37 9.43 -0.10 -15.03
C ALA A 37 7.99 -0.46 -15.42
N ARG A 38 7.13 -0.76 -14.44
CA ARG A 38 5.73 -1.15 -14.65
C ARG A 38 4.74 0.02 -14.66
N GLN A 39 5.22 1.25 -14.58
CA GLN A 39 4.36 2.43 -14.45
C GLN A 39 3.39 2.60 -15.63
N ALA A 40 3.83 2.27 -16.86
CA ALA A 40 2.98 2.32 -18.04
C ALA A 40 1.94 1.17 -18.05
N ASP A 41 2.42 -0.07 -17.93
CA ASP A 41 1.58 -1.28 -18.07
C ASP A 41 0.66 -1.53 -16.88
N SER A 42 0.96 -0.95 -15.71
CA SER A 42 0.19 -1.09 -14.48
C SER A 42 -0.26 0.27 -13.92
N SER A 43 -0.57 1.21 -14.81
CA SER A 43 -0.96 2.59 -14.44
C SER A 43 -2.08 2.67 -13.40
N ALA A 44 -3.04 1.75 -13.43
CA ALA A 44 -4.15 1.68 -12.45
C ALA A 44 -3.68 1.51 -10.99
N VAL A 45 -2.59 0.77 -10.76
CA VAL A 45 -2.00 0.62 -9.41
C VAL A 45 -1.59 1.98 -8.85
N PHE A 46 -1.02 2.84 -9.70
CA PHE A 46 -0.56 4.16 -9.31
C PHE A 46 -1.70 5.19 -9.25
N SER A 47 -2.56 5.23 -10.28
CA SER A 47 -3.64 6.22 -10.36
C SER A 47 -4.70 6.03 -9.28
N SER A 48 -4.94 4.79 -8.84
CA SER A 48 -5.90 4.46 -7.79
C SER A 48 -5.25 4.34 -6.39
N ARG A 49 -3.96 4.67 -6.25
CA ARG A 49 -3.18 4.61 -5.00
C ARG A 49 -3.28 3.25 -4.30
N LEU A 50 -3.10 2.18 -5.07
CA LEU A 50 -3.04 0.82 -4.53
C LEU A 50 -1.67 0.58 -3.88
N GLY A 51 -1.63 -0.35 -2.92
CA GLY A 51 -0.39 -0.79 -2.29
C GLY A 51 -0.26 -0.39 -0.82
N TRP A 52 0.97 -0.43 -0.33
CA TRP A 52 1.32 -0.15 1.07
C TRP A 52 1.16 1.32 1.43
N ASP A 53 0.52 1.58 2.56
CA ASP A 53 0.48 2.89 3.22
C ASP A 53 0.86 2.73 4.69
N ILE A 54 1.74 3.60 5.16
CA ILE A 54 2.29 3.59 6.52
C ILE A 54 2.29 5.03 7.00
N THR A 55 1.57 5.27 8.10
CA THR A 55 1.45 6.60 8.69
C THR A 55 1.58 6.53 10.21
N ASP A 56 2.29 7.48 10.78
CA ASP A 56 2.30 7.82 12.21
C ASP A 56 1.45 9.06 12.49
N TYR A 57 0.60 9.44 11.52
CA TYR A 57 -0.22 10.66 11.53
C TYR A 57 0.59 11.95 11.75
N GLY A 58 1.88 11.94 11.39
CA GLY A 58 2.78 13.07 11.59
C GLY A 58 3.23 13.27 13.04
N GLN A 59 3.00 12.29 13.91
CA GLN A 59 3.28 12.38 15.36
C GLN A 59 4.63 11.77 15.76
N GLU A 60 5.36 11.15 14.82
CA GLU A 60 6.62 10.43 15.08
C GLU A 60 6.49 9.28 16.12
N LYS A 61 5.26 8.86 16.44
CA LYS A 61 4.91 7.88 17.47
C LYS A 61 4.13 6.70 16.90
N PHE A 62 4.67 6.05 15.87
CA PHE A 62 3.99 4.94 15.18
C PHE A 62 3.50 3.81 16.12
N LYS A 63 4.26 3.47 17.18
CA LYS A 63 3.87 2.39 18.12
C LYS A 63 2.66 2.75 18.99
N GLU A 64 2.40 4.03 19.22
CA GLU A 64 1.27 4.51 20.04
C GLU A 64 0.07 4.83 19.15
N LEU A 65 0.31 5.54 18.05
CA LEU A 65 -0.68 5.99 17.09
C LEU A 65 -0.12 5.88 15.67
N GLY A 66 -0.16 4.65 15.15
CA GLY A 66 0.26 4.35 13.79
C GLY A 66 -0.72 3.42 13.11
N LEU A 67 -0.73 3.48 11.79
CA LEU A 67 -1.50 2.60 10.94
C LEU A 67 -0.63 2.11 9.79
N PHE A 68 -0.65 0.80 9.57
CA PHE A 68 -0.29 0.22 8.27
C PHE A 68 -1.56 -0.26 7.59
N LEU A 69 -1.60 -0.16 6.27
CA LEU A 69 -2.64 -0.78 5.46
C LEU A 69 -2.10 -1.16 4.09
N PHE A 70 -2.85 -2.03 3.41
CA PHE A 70 -2.61 -2.37 2.01
C PHE A 70 -3.89 -2.19 1.21
N THR A 71 -3.90 -1.24 0.28
CA THR A 71 -5.05 -0.98 -0.59
C THR A 71 -5.01 -1.93 -1.78
N VAL A 72 -5.87 -2.96 -1.75
CA VAL A 72 -5.95 -4.00 -2.80
C VAL A 72 -6.72 -3.53 -4.02
N ARG A 73 -7.77 -2.72 -3.80
CA ARG A 73 -8.64 -2.16 -4.84
C ARG A 73 -9.13 -0.80 -4.40
N ASN A 74 -9.35 0.09 -5.36
CA ASN A 74 -9.89 1.42 -5.12
C ASN A 74 -10.54 1.96 -6.39
N GLY A 75 -11.63 2.70 -6.22
CA GLY A 75 -12.35 3.37 -7.31
C GLY A 75 -11.79 4.76 -7.58
N ARG A 76 -12.23 5.39 -8.67
CA ARG A 76 -11.93 6.80 -8.93
C ARG A 76 -13.10 7.64 -8.45
N TYR A 77 -12.80 8.70 -7.70
CA TYR A 77 -13.81 9.64 -7.23
C TYR A 77 -14.64 10.24 -8.39
N GLU A 78 -14.02 10.46 -9.56
CA GLU A 78 -14.73 10.96 -10.73
C GLU A 78 -15.73 9.96 -11.34
N ASP A 79 -15.48 8.66 -11.19
CA ASP A 79 -16.39 7.60 -11.65
C ASP A 79 -17.56 7.43 -10.66
N MET A 80 -17.34 7.76 -9.38
CA MET A 80 -18.39 7.83 -8.37
C MET A 80 -19.49 8.85 -8.73
N LYS A 81 -19.13 9.98 -9.36
CA LYS A 81 -20.12 10.96 -9.87
C LYS A 81 -21.02 10.41 -10.98
N LYS A 82 -20.61 9.31 -11.63
CA LYS A 82 -21.33 8.65 -12.73
C LYS A 82 -22.11 7.42 -12.26
N GLY A 83 -22.14 7.14 -10.96
CA GLY A 83 -22.89 6.03 -10.37
C GLY A 83 -22.25 4.65 -10.53
N MET A 84 -20.98 4.58 -10.96
CA MET A 84 -20.23 3.34 -11.15
C MET A 84 -18.95 3.41 -10.29
N GLY A 85 -19.10 3.19 -8.98
CA GLY A 85 -17.98 3.10 -8.04
C GLY A 85 -17.26 1.77 -8.12
#